data_AF-A0A7C9EIJ6-F1
#
_entry.id   AF-A0A7C9EIJ6-F1
#
_cell.length_a   1.000
_cell.length_b   1.000
_cell.length_c   1.000
_cell.angle_alpha   90.00
_cell.angle_beta   90.00
_cell.angle_gamma   90.00
#
_symmetry.space_group_name_H-M   'P 1'
#
loop_
_entity.id
_entity.type
_entity.pdbx_description
1 polymer ?
#
loop_
_entity_poly.entity_id
_entity_poly.type
_entity_poly.pdbx_seq_one_letter_code
_entity_poly.pdbx_strand_id
1 'polypeptide(L)'
;MSETFSAVSHHQLTQISQPIRELLQSTSYNPPESHDVSVKSLLESLLPSKFSDDRDLRSQIRDFCLCCALLSSSHSSTSICISWIPKELSTAADSAFRALSESIYGDSGWENKKLVIELVPEVLPLLKDTIKESSVDVSEEGDAIS
;
A
#
# COMPACT_ATOMS: atom_id res chain seq x y z
N MET A 1 10.05 6.41 21.13
CA MET A 1 8.83 5.72 20.67
C MET A 1 7.92 6.81 20.15
N SER A 2 7.63 6.79 18.85
CA SER A 2 7.19 7.95 18.08
C SER A 2 5.76 8.40 18.41
N GLU A 3 5.62 9.57 19.05
CA GLU A 3 4.34 10.26 19.28
C GLU A 3 3.79 10.97 18.02
N THR A 4 4.49 10.84 16.88
CA THR A 4 4.19 11.57 15.63
C THR A 4 2.86 11.16 15.02
N PHE A 5 2.52 9.86 15.05
CA PHE A 5 1.26 9.36 14.48
C PHE A 5 0.02 9.68 15.33
N SER A 6 0.18 10.15 16.57
CA SER A 6 -0.92 10.55 17.44
C SER A 6 -1.65 11.82 16.94
N ALA A 7 -1.06 12.56 16.00
CA ALA A 7 -1.67 13.72 15.37
C ALA A 7 -2.81 13.36 14.40
N VAL A 8 -2.84 12.12 13.91
CA VAL A 8 -3.87 11.65 12.96
C VAL A 8 -4.85 10.76 13.69
N SER A 9 -6.14 10.98 13.44
CA SER A 9 -7.22 10.11 13.89
C SER A 9 -7.63 9.12 12.79
N HIS A 10 -8.22 8.00 13.20
CA HIS A 10 -8.84 7.04 12.27
C HIS A 10 -9.84 7.72 11.32
N HIS A 11 -10.60 8.69 11.83
CA HIS A 11 -11.54 9.47 11.02
C HIS A 11 -10.81 10.25 9.92
N GLN A 12 -9.72 10.97 10.23
CA GLN A 12 -8.94 11.68 9.22
C GLN A 12 -8.34 10.73 8.19
N LEU A 13 -7.78 9.60 8.63
CA LEU A 13 -7.23 8.60 7.72
C LEU A 13 -8.30 8.04 6.77
N THR A 14 -9.50 7.78 7.28
CA THR A 14 -10.66 7.35 6.49
C THR A 14 -11.06 8.42 5.46
N GLN A 15 -11.12 9.69 5.86
CA GLN A 15 -11.43 10.81 4.96
C GLN A 15 -10.39 10.95 3.84
N ILE A 16 -9.10 10.89 4.18
CA ILE A 16 -8.00 10.97 3.22
C ILE A 16 -8.06 9.81 2.20
N SER A 17 -8.44 8.61 2.65
CA SER A 17 -8.56 7.43 1.78
C SER A 17 -9.84 7.39 0.92
N GLN A 18 -10.83 8.22 1.22
CA GLN A 18 -12.17 8.13 0.63
C GLN A 18 -12.18 8.33 -0.91
N PRO A 19 -11.44 9.30 -1.49
CA PRO A 19 -11.39 9.47 -2.95
C PRO A 19 -10.81 8.23 -3.67
N ILE A 20 -9.79 7.62 -3.08
CA ILE A 20 -9.16 6.40 -3.64
C ILE A 20 -10.17 5.25 -3.65
N ARG A 21 -10.93 5.08 -2.57
CA ARG A 21 -12.00 4.07 -2.48
C ARG A 21 -13.05 4.25 -3.55
N GLU A 22 -13.55 5.46 -3.74
CA GLU A 22 -14.59 5.76 -4.73
C GLU A 22 -14.09 5.51 -6.16
N LEU A 23 -12.86 5.93 -6.46
CA LEU A 23 -12.23 5.68 -7.75
C LEU A 23 -11.97 4.18 -7.99
N LEU A 24 -11.50 3.44 -6.98
CA LEU A 24 -11.34 1.99 -7.08
C LEU A 24 -12.67 1.30 -7.39
N GLN A 25 -13.75 1.67 -6.70
CA GLN A 25 -15.08 1.09 -6.91
C GLN A 25 -15.59 1.36 -8.34
N SER A 26 -15.38 2.57 -8.86
CA SER A 26 -15.78 2.98 -10.21
C SER A 26 -14.92 2.37 -11.32
N THR A 27 -13.66 2.03 -11.03
CA THR A 27 -12.74 1.51 -12.03
C THR A 27 -13.11 0.10 -12.47
N SER A 28 -13.28 -0.09 -13.78
CA SER A 28 -13.43 -1.42 -14.39
C SER A 28 -12.16 -2.23 -14.20
N TYR A 29 -12.28 -3.40 -13.58
CA TYR A 29 -11.16 -4.31 -13.33
C TYR A 29 -11.41 -5.59 -14.11
N ASN A 30 -10.50 -5.90 -15.04
CA ASN A 30 -10.47 -7.18 -15.70
C ASN A 30 -9.28 -7.98 -15.16
N PRO A 31 -9.50 -8.99 -14.31
CA PRO A 31 -8.40 -9.76 -13.72
C PRO A 31 -7.58 -10.46 -14.83
N PRO A 32 -6.25 -10.51 -14.72
CA PRO A 32 -5.45 -11.33 -15.61
C PRO A 32 -5.79 -12.81 -15.40
N GLU A 33 -5.95 -13.56 -16.49
CA GLU A 33 -6.42 -14.97 -16.51
C GLU A 33 -5.54 -15.95 -15.71
N SER A 34 -4.34 -15.53 -15.28
CA SER A 34 -3.34 -16.35 -14.61
C SER A 34 -3.24 -16.17 -13.09
N HIS A 35 -4.07 -15.31 -12.48
CA HIS A 35 -3.95 -14.97 -11.05
C HIS A 35 -5.25 -15.25 -10.29
N ASP A 36 -5.20 -16.17 -9.32
CA ASP A 36 -6.30 -16.47 -8.40
C ASP A 36 -6.62 -15.31 -7.43
N VAL A 37 -5.71 -14.33 -7.31
CA VAL A 37 -5.83 -13.20 -6.39
C VAL A 37 -6.18 -11.91 -7.14
N SER A 38 -7.30 -11.30 -6.76
CA SER A 38 -7.73 -9.99 -7.27
C SER A 38 -6.87 -8.88 -6.67
N VAL A 39 -6.02 -8.24 -7.50
CA VAL A 39 -5.20 -7.08 -7.10
C VAL A 39 -6.08 -5.93 -6.61
N LYS A 40 -7.25 -5.73 -7.23
CA LYS A 40 -8.22 -4.73 -6.80
C LYS A 40 -8.72 -5.00 -5.38
N SER A 41 -9.08 -6.24 -5.07
CA SER A 41 -9.57 -6.61 -3.73
C SER A 41 -8.46 -6.51 -2.67
N LEU A 42 -7.21 -6.82 -3.04
CA LEU A 42 -6.06 -6.60 -2.18
C LEU A 42 -5.88 -5.10 -1.86
N LEU A 43 -5.95 -4.23 -2.87
CA LEU A 43 -5.89 -2.77 -2.67
C LEU A 43 -7.01 -2.25 -1.77
N GLU A 44 -8.23 -2.76 -1.96
CA GLU A 44 -9.37 -2.42 -1.09
C GLU A 44 -9.14 -2.85 0.37
N SER A 45 -8.47 -3.99 0.60
CA SER A 45 -8.15 -4.49 1.95
C SER A 45 -7.08 -3.66 2.68
N LEU A 46 -6.19 -3.01 1.92
CA LEU A 46 -5.16 -2.12 2.46
C LEU A 46 -5.72 -0.74 2.84
N LEU A 47 -6.92 -0.39 2.38
CA LEU A 47 -7.55 0.87 2.75
C LEU A 47 -8.11 0.81 4.19
N PRO A 48 -8.01 1.92 4.95
CA PRO A 48 -8.57 2.02 6.30
C PRO A 48 -10.06 1.71 6.30
N SER A 49 -10.54 0.81 7.16
CA SER A 49 -11.95 0.43 7.18
C SER A 49 -12.85 1.64 7.50
N LYS A 50 -14.07 1.67 6.97
CA LYS A 50 -15.09 2.66 7.40
C LYS A 50 -15.62 2.37 8.81
N PHE A 51 -15.42 1.14 9.29
CA PHE A 51 -15.88 0.66 10.59
C PHE A 51 -14.70 0.57 11.55
N SER A 52 -14.99 0.46 12.87
CA SER A 52 -13.96 0.25 13.89
C SER A 52 -13.09 -0.94 13.51
N ASP A 53 -11.83 -0.66 13.20
CA ASP A 53 -10.82 -1.66 12.87
C ASP A 53 -10.01 -1.92 14.15
N ASP A 54 -9.87 -3.19 14.53
CA ASP A 54 -9.07 -3.59 15.69
C ASP A 54 -7.55 -3.42 15.43
N ARG A 55 -7.15 -3.12 14.19
CA ARG A 55 -5.76 -2.80 13.83
C ARG A 55 -5.31 -1.50 14.49
N ASP A 56 -4.10 -1.53 15.03
CA ASP A 56 -3.42 -0.32 15.50
C ASP A 56 -3.30 0.72 14.36
N LEU A 57 -3.49 1.99 14.70
CA LEU A 57 -3.52 3.09 13.75
C LEU A 57 -2.23 3.15 12.91
N ARG A 58 -1.07 2.83 13.51
CA ARG A 58 0.21 2.80 12.80
C ARG A 58 0.23 1.75 11.69
N SER A 59 -0.35 0.57 11.95
CA SER A 59 -0.49 -0.49 10.94
C SER A 59 -1.40 -0.06 9.80
N GLN A 60 -2.51 0.64 10.11
CA GLN A 60 -3.40 1.18 9.08
C GLN A 60 -2.73 2.25 8.23
N ILE A 61 -1.93 3.13 8.85
CA ILE A 61 -1.14 4.14 8.13
C ILE A 61 -0.10 3.48 7.23
N ARG A 62 0.61 2.46 7.71
CA ARG A 62 1.55 1.67 6.90
C ARG A 62 0.85 1.04 5.69
N ASP A 63 -0.24 0.31 5.91
CA ASP A 63 -0.98 -0.38 4.85
C ASP A 63 -1.53 0.61 3.81
N PHE A 64 -2.04 1.75 4.27
CA PHE A 64 -2.48 2.84 3.41
C PHE A 64 -1.32 3.42 2.58
N CYS A 65 -0.15 3.67 3.19
CA CYS A 65 1.03 4.15 2.46
C CYS A 65 1.51 3.14 1.41
N LEU A 66 1.45 1.85 1.71
CA LEU A 66 1.73 0.79 0.74
C LEU A 66 0.74 0.79 -0.43
N CYS A 67 -0.54 0.96 -0.14
CA CYS A 67 -1.58 1.12 -1.16
C CYS A 67 -1.28 2.32 -2.07
N CYS A 68 -0.99 3.49 -1.49
CA CYS A 68 -0.60 4.68 -2.25
C CYS A 68 0.63 4.42 -3.13
N ALA A 69 1.69 3.81 -2.58
CA ALA A 69 2.91 3.51 -3.33
C ALA A 69 2.65 2.58 -4.52
N LEU A 70 1.80 1.57 -4.35
CA LEU A 70 1.42 0.65 -5.44
C LEU A 70 0.65 1.37 -6.54
N LEU A 71 -0.37 2.15 -6.16
CA LEU A 71 -1.16 2.93 -7.12
C LEU A 71 -0.27 3.90 -7.91
N SER A 72 0.58 4.67 -7.22
CA SER A 72 1.51 5.62 -7.84
C SER A 72 2.55 4.95 -8.74
N SER A 73 2.93 3.69 -8.46
CA SER A 73 3.88 2.92 -9.28
C SER A 73 3.30 2.48 -10.63
N SER A 74 1.98 2.52 -10.80
CA SER A 74 1.35 2.18 -12.08
C SER A 74 1.76 3.12 -13.23
N HIS A 75 2.11 4.37 -12.92
CA HIS A 75 2.52 5.38 -13.91
C HIS A 75 3.71 4.96 -14.78
N SER A 76 4.60 4.14 -14.24
CA SER A 76 5.87 3.78 -14.88
C SER A 76 6.04 2.26 -15.05
N SER A 77 5.04 1.48 -14.63
CA SER A 77 5.15 0.02 -14.64
C SER A 77 4.69 -0.59 -15.96
N THR A 78 5.45 -1.57 -16.44
CA THR A 78 5.10 -2.42 -17.57
C THR A 78 4.35 -3.70 -17.12
N SER A 79 4.10 -3.85 -15.82
CA SER A 79 3.44 -5.04 -15.27
C SER A 79 1.96 -5.07 -15.61
N ILE A 80 1.50 -6.21 -16.14
CA ILE A 80 0.10 -6.44 -16.51
C ILE A 80 -0.85 -6.39 -15.30
N CYS A 81 -0.34 -6.64 -14.10
CA CYS A 81 -1.14 -6.69 -12.88
C CYS A 81 -1.61 -5.31 -12.40
N ILE A 82 -0.96 -4.24 -12.86
CA ILE A 82 -1.26 -2.85 -12.44
C ILE A 82 -1.44 -1.88 -13.63
N SER A 83 -1.36 -2.37 -14.87
CA SER A 83 -1.58 -1.56 -16.08
C SER A 83 -3.02 -1.10 -16.28
N TRP A 84 -3.98 -1.72 -15.59
CA TRP A 84 -5.40 -1.33 -15.59
C TRP A 84 -5.68 -0.11 -14.71
N ILE A 85 -4.74 0.31 -13.86
CA ILE A 85 -4.91 1.41 -12.91
C ILE A 85 -4.97 2.75 -13.67
N PRO A 86 -6.06 3.52 -13.55
CA PRO A 86 -6.17 4.83 -14.20
C PRO A 86 -5.21 5.86 -13.59
N LYS A 87 -4.83 6.86 -14.39
CA LYS A 87 -3.95 7.96 -13.94
C LYS A 87 -4.59 8.78 -12.82
N GLU A 88 -5.91 8.91 -12.84
CA GLU A 88 -6.70 9.60 -11.83
C GLU A 88 -6.54 8.93 -10.47
N LEU A 89 -6.52 7.59 -10.43
CA LEU A 89 -6.36 6.82 -9.20
C LEU A 89 -4.96 7.01 -8.62
N SER A 90 -3.95 7.05 -9.47
CA SER A 90 -2.56 7.29 -9.08
C SER A 90 -2.33 8.73 -8.60
N THR A 91 -2.95 9.71 -9.26
CA THR A 91 -2.91 11.12 -8.83
C THR A 91 -3.63 11.31 -7.49
N ALA A 92 -4.73 10.59 -7.27
CA ALA A 92 -5.43 10.57 -5.98
C ALA A 92 -4.56 9.95 -4.89
N ALA A 93 -3.83 8.87 -5.20
CA ALA A 93 -2.88 8.24 -4.28
C ALA A 93 -1.76 9.20 -3.85
N ASP A 94 -1.14 9.91 -4.80
CA ASP A 94 -0.10 10.91 -4.51
C ASP A 94 -0.65 12.05 -3.64
N SER A 95 -1.85 12.54 -3.96
CA SER A 95 -2.50 13.61 -3.22
C SER A 95 -2.86 13.19 -1.78
N ALA A 96 -3.34 11.96 -1.61
CA ALA A 96 -3.72 11.43 -0.31
C ALA A 96 -2.50 11.12 0.57
N PHE A 97 -1.43 10.58 -0.01
CA PHE A 97 -0.15 10.40 0.69
C PHE A 97 0.40 11.73 1.18
N ARG A 98 0.39 12.77 0.32
CA ARG A 98 0.79 14.12 0.71
C ARG A 98 -0.07 14.66 1.84
N ALA A 99 -1.40 14.60 1.73
CA ALA A 99 -2.32 15.08 2.77
C ALA A 99 -2.11 14.37 4.12
N LEU A 100 -1.80 13.07 4.10
CA LEU A 100 -1.45 12.32 5.30
C LEU A 100 -0.12 12.81 5.90
N SER A 101 0.92 12.96 5.08
CA SER A 101 2.22 13.41 5.55
C SER A 101 2.17 14.83 6.13
N GLU A 102 1.41 15.73 5.52
CA GLU A 102 1.14 17.08 6.04
C GLU A 102 0.34 17.03 7.35
N SER A 103 -0.59 16.10 7.49
CA SER A 103 -1.35 15.93 8.74
C SER A 103 -0.49 15.44 9.91
N ILE A 104 0.57 14.66 9.64
CA ILE A 104 1.47 14.11 10.66
C ILE A 104 2.59 15.09 11.01
N TYR A 105 3.21 15.72 10.01
CA TYR A 105 4.45 16.51 10.20
C TYR A 105 4.30 18.00 9.89
N GLY A 106 3.13 18.45 9.42
CA GLY A 106 2.92 19.79 8.88
C GLY A 106 3.55 19.99 7.50
N ASP A 107 3.26 21.14 6.88
CA ASP A 107 3.90 21.57 5.63
C ASP A 107 5.34 22.00 5.94
N SER A 108 6.29 21.10 5.67
CA SER A 108 7.70 21.34 5.98
C SER A 108 8.60 21.28 4.73
N GLY A 109 8.08 20.83 3.58
CA GLY A 109 8.79 20.58 2.33
C GLY A 109 9.53 19.24 2.28
N TRP A 110 9.43 18.42 3.33
CA TRP A 110 10.11 17.12 3.50
C TRP A 110 9.28 16.10 4.28
N GLU A 111 8.02 16.43 4.57
CA GLU A 111 7.04 15.59 5.27
C GLU A 111 6.87 14.22 4.61
N ASN A 112 6.77 14.18 3.28
CA ASN A 112 6.69 12.95 2.51
C ASN A 112 7.92 12.04 2.76
N LYS A 113 9.12 12.62 2.77
CA LYS A 113 10.37 11.88 3.02
C LYS A 113 10.47 11.39 4.45
N LYS A 114 10.03 12.20 5.43
CA LYS A 114 9.97 11.80 6.84
C LYS A 114 9.08 10.58 7.04
N LEU A 115 7.88 10.61 6.45
CA LEU A 115 6.94 9.49 6.55
C LEU A 115 7.55 8.21 5.99
N VAL A 116 8.22 8.28 4.84
CA VAL A 116 8.93 7.12 4.26
C VAL A 116 10.04 6.63 5.19
N ILE A 117 10.92 7.52 5.67
CA ILE A 117 12.03 7.15 6.57
C ILE A 117 11.51 6.47 7.84
N GLU A 118 10.36 6.92 8.37
CA GLU A 118 9.77 6.35 9.58
C GLU A 118 9.10 4.98 9.34
N LEU A 119 8.53 4.73 8.16
CA LEU A 119 7.84 3.47 7.83
C LEU A 119 8.76 2.39 7.23
N VAL A 120 9.85 2.77 6.58
CA VAL A 120 10.79 1.84 5.92
C VAL A 120 11.29 0.72 6.85
N PRO A 121 11.68 0.98 8.12
CA PRO A 121 12.13 -0.07 9.03
C PRO A 121 11.08 -1.15 9.32
N GLU A 122 9.79 -0.82 9.18
CA GLU A 122 8.68 -1.76 9.37
C GLU A 122 8.33 -2.49 8.08
N VAL A 123 8.32 -1.77 6.96
CA VAL A 123 7.92 -2.31 5.65
C VAL A 123 8.98 -3.26 5.08
N LEU A 124 10.26 -2.90 5.16
CA LEU A 124 11.34 -3.70 4.56
C LEU A 124 11.39 -5.15 5.06
N PRO A 125 11.34 -5.41 6.38
CA PRO A 125 11.31 -6.79 6.89
C PRO A 125 10.09 -7.56 6.41
N LEU A 126 8.90 -6.96 6.44
CA LEU A 126 7.66 -7.59 5.98
C LEU A 126 7.75 -8.01 4.52
N LEU A 127 8.20 -7.10 3.64
CA LEU A 127 8.40 -7.42 2.24
C LEU A 127 9.43 -8.54 2.04
N LYS A 128 10.55 -8.49 2.78
CA LYS A 128 11.58 -9.53 2.70
C LYS A 128 11.02 -10.90 3.08
N ASP A 129 10.25 -10.98 4.15
CA ASP A 129 9.70 -12.23 4.65
C ASP A 129 8.62 -12.77 3.70
N THR A 130 7.73 -11.92 3.18
CA THR A 130 6.73 -12.29 2.16
C THR A 130 7.39 -12.77 0.86
N ILE A 131 8.45 -12.11 0.39
CA ILE A 131 9.17 -12.56 -0.82
C ILE A 131 9.82 -13.91 -0.61
N LYS A 132 10.45 -14.12 0.56
CA LYS A 132 11.05 -15.42 0.92
C LYS A 132 10.00 -16.53 0.96
N GLU A 133 8.85 -16.28 1.56
CA GLU A 133 7.74 -17.25 1.62
C GLU A 133 7.17 -17.57 0.25
N SER A 134 7.05 -16.55 -0.62
CA SER A 134 6.55 -16.72 -1.99
C SER A 134 7.59 -17.31 -2.95
N SER A 135 8.86 -17.42 -2.55
CA SER A 135 9.90 -18.02 -3.37
C SER A 135 9.85 -19.54 -3.19
N VAL A 136 9.44 -20.25 -4.25
CA VAL A 136 9.65 -21.72 -4.31
C VAL A 136 11.15 -21.95 -4.17
N ASP A 137 11.54 -22.62 -3.08
CA ASP A 137 12.88 -23.19 -2.96
C ASP A 137 12.98 -24.24 -4.09
N VAL A 138 13.67 -23.91 -5.18
CA VAL A 138 14.27 -24.94 -6.03
C VAL A 138 15.44 -25.50 -5.23
N SER A 139 15.13 -26.20 -4.14
CA SER A 139 16.06 -27.14 -3.54
C SER A 139 16.04 -28.35 -4.45
N GLU A 140 16.97 -28.32 -5.39
CA GLU A 140 17.39 -29.41 -6.26
C GLU A 140 17.43 -30.72 -5.44
N GLU A 141 16.44 -31.60 -5.64
CA GLU A 141 16.55 -33.03 -5.31
C GLU A 141 17.64 -33.62 -6.22
N GLY A 142 18.89 -33.36 -5.86
CA GLY A 142 20.05 -34.09 -6.35
C GLY A 142 20.08 -35.44 -5.66
N ASP A 143 19.29 -36.37 -6.18
CA ASP A 143 19.45 -37.81 -6.00
C ASP A 143 20.88 -38.21 -6.42
N ALA A 144 21.80 -38.16 -5.46
CA ALA A 144 23.12 -38.77 -5.61
C ALA A 144 22.99 -40.26 -5.26
N ILE A 145 22.43 -41.03 -6.19
CA ILE A 145 22.72 -42.46 -6.28
C ILE A 145 24.22 -42.65 -6.63
N SER A 146 24.98 -43.20 -5.70
CA SER A 146 26.25 -43.90 -5.95
C SER A 146 26.50 -44.98 -4.90
#